data_AF-A0A1G6BIX1-F1
#
_entry.id   AF-A0A1G6BIX1-F1
#
_cell.length_a   1.000
_cell.length_b   1.000
_cell.length_c   1.000
_cell.angle_alpha   90.00
_cell.angle_beta   90.00
_cell.angle_gamma   90.00
#
_symmetry.space_group_name_H-M   'P 1'
#
loop_
_entity.id
_entity.type
_entity.pdbx_description
1 polymer ?
#
loop_
_entity_poly.entity_id
_entity_poly.type
_entity_poly.pdbx_seq_one_letter_code
_entity_poly.pdbx_strand_id
1 'polypeptide(L)'
;MDRSSVIFGNPMKKKDVKAADSKQKSFVKKYGDDRGTHYHLSTAENPVIGERLGVKNLVLSDTPLEIDKDKSIIIGNIRMGFGHYRISMAIASAAHSMGLTPYWFDLNSFEGTTATKIISAQNELYSLGSRLSQKSFLFNKFVWEPINSEGFRKLTYNCSDQKVSELMTGLYADLPKDIPFAATHVWPAQAAVHAGLTRVVNVVPDNWPMALHLSEGALHTVQTQSAYLGYKVLRGMDKKRMLKPMPDRDIAFTGHYIDHELVSNIEADCARRISRLEKGGPRRYLLTIGGAGAQQDIFIGIIKWLIPRIKREKAALFINLGDHYDVWEQIKKRLPELNELTSERIDDFEETASFAEAALDGEVKGVHAFCHKDIFAAVYSTNLLMRACDVLITKPSELAFYPVPKLMIKRVGGHEAWGAVRAAELGDGTFECETLREIIGMLRVLQTDGSVLRFMCGNIVKGKQEGVYDGAYKAVKMLLER
;
A
#
# COMPACT_ATOMS: atom_id res chain seq x y z
N MET A 1 -23.47 14.04 12.34
CA MET A 1 -22.88 15.40 12.38
C MET A 1 -22.40 15.76 10.98
N ASP A 2 -22.61 16.98 10.50
CA ASP A 2 -22.11 17.40 9.18
C ASP A 2 -20.59 17.58 9.23
N ARG A 3 -19.88 16.70 8.51
CA ARG A 3 -18.42 16.68 8.41
C ARG A 3 -17.91 17.23 7.07
N SER A 4 -18.82 17.57 6.17
CA SER A 4 -18.52 18.03 4.82
C SER A 4 -18.42 19.55 4.72
N SER A 5 -19.11 20.30 5.59
CA SER A 5 -19.13 21.76 5.56
C SER A 5 -18.00 22.43 6.35
N VAL A 6 -17.35 21.72 7.26
CA VAL A 6 -16.20 22.19 8.03
C VAL A 6 -15.17 21.08 8.13
N ILE A 7 -13.96 21.33 7.64
CA ILE A 7 -12.84 20.36 7.63
C ILE A 7 -11.69 20.94 8.47
N PHE A 8 -11.39 20.33 9.61
CA PHE A 8 -10.41 20.75 10.62
C PHE A 8 -10.56 22.23 11.00
N GLY A 9 -11.81 22.66 11.23
CA GLY A 9 -12.14 24.05 11.57
C GLY A 9 -12.13 25.03 10.39
N ASN A 10 -11.94 24.56 9.16
CA ASN A 10 -11.99 25.34 7.93
C ASN A 10 -13.37 25.23 7.26
N PRO A 11 -14.18 26.31 7.23
CA PRO A 11 -15.50 26.28 6.61
C PRO A 11 -15.43 26.24 5.08
N MET A 12 -16.22 25.35 4.48
CA MET A 12 -16.39 25.21 3.04
C MET A 12 -17.40 26.24 2.51
N LYS A 13 -17.24 26.67 1.25
CA LYS A 13 -18.18 27.63 0.66
C LYS A 13 -19.52 26.94 0.42
N LYS A 14 -20.63 27.66 0.60
CA LYS A 14 -21.99 27.14 0.34
C LYS A 14 -22.14 26.45 -1.03
N LYS A 15 -21.49 27.00 -2.07
CA LYS A 15 -21.50 26.41 -3.41
C LYS A 15 -20.80 25.04 -3.49
N ASP A 16 -19.73 24.85 -2.71
CA ASP A 16 -18.93 23.62 -2.72
C ASP A 16 -19.68 22.54 -1.93
N VAL A 17 -20.33 22.91 -0.82
CA VAL A 17 -21.25 22.03 -0.07
C VAL A 17 -22.43 21.60 -0.95
N LYS A 18 -23.08 22.55 -1.65
CA LYS A 18 -24.18 22.22 -2.58
C LYS A 18 -23.72 21.29 -3.71
N ALA A 19 -22.48 21.45 -4.20
CA ALA A 19 -21.91 20.55 -5.21
C ALA A 19 -21.68 19.15 -4.63
N ALA A 20 -21.18 19.03 -3.39
CA ALA A 20 -21.04 17.77 -2.68
C ALA A 20 -22.41 17.06 -2.49
N ASP A 21 -23.44 17.78 -2.06
CA ASP A 21 -24.80 17.26 -1.95
C ASP A 21 -25.33 16.77 -3.30
N SER A 22 -25.07 17.53 -4.37
CA SER A 22 -25.52 17.16 -5.71
C SER A 22 -24.81 15.90 -6.22
N LYS A 23 -23.51 15.75 -5.89
CA LYS A 23 -22.75 14.53 -6.19
C LYS A 23 -23.29 13.33 -5.41
N GLN A 24 -23.55 13.47 -4.11
CA GLN A 24 -24.18 12.38 -3.33
C GLN A 24 -25.53 11.97 -3.94
N LYS A 25 -26.40 12.92 -4.29
CA LYS A 25 -27.69 12.64 -4.93
C LYS A 25 -27.56 11.92 -6.26
N SER A 26 -26.53 12.24 -7.07
CA SER A 26 -26.31 11.53 -8.32
C SER A 26 -25.84 10.09 -8.09
N PHE A 27 -25.05 9.84 -7.04
CA PHE A 27 -24.63 8.50 -6.63
C PHE A 27 -25.81 7.69 -6.11
N VAL A 28 -26.69 8.29 -5.28
CA VAL A 28 -27.95 7.67 -4.84
C VAL A 28 -28.80 7.27 -6.05
N LYS A 29 -29.00 8.18 -7.01
CA LYS A 29 -29.77 7.89 -8.23
C LYS A 29 -29.19 6.73 -9.04
N LYS A 30 -27.86 6.59 -9.07
CA LYS A 30 -27.18 5.61 -9.91
C LYS A 30 -27.00 4.25 -9.23
N TYR A 31 -26.73 4.24 -7.93
CA TYR A 31 -26.28 3.04 -7.20
C TYR A 31 -27.22 2.59 -6.07
N GLY A 32 -28.24 3.40 -5.76
CA GLY A 32 -29.16 3.18 -4.64
C GLY A 32 -28.69 3.85 -3.35
N ASP A 33 -29.52 3.78 -2.31
CA ASP A 33 -29.27 4.34 -0.98
C ASP A 33 -29.65 3.29 0.08
N ASP A 34 -28.64 2.70 0.71
CA ASP A 34 -28.78 1.66 1.74
C ASP A 34 -28.32 2.17 3.12
N ARG A 35 -28.27 3.49 3.32
CA ARG A 35 -27.85 4.08 4.60
C ARG A 35 -28.70 3.65 5.80
N GLY A 36 -29.99 3.41 5.55
CA GLY A 36 -30.94 2.92 6.54
C GLY A 36 -30.96 1.39 6.68
N THR A 37 -30.22 0.67 5.84
CA THR A 37 -30.14 -0.79 5.91
C THR A 37 -29.22 -1.19 7.05
N HIS A 38 -29.71 -2.11 7.90
CA HIS A 38 -28.94 -2.72 8.95
C HIS A 38 -28.31 -4.02 8.42
N TYR A 39 -27.07 -3.92 7.91
CA TYR A 39 -26.36 -5.11 7.44
C TYR A 39 -25.77 -5.86 8.63
N HIS A 40 -26.12 -7.14 8.71
CA HIS A 40 -25.53 -8.05 9.68
C HIS A 40 -24.22 -8.64 9.16
N LEU A 41 -23.26 -8.88 10.04
CA LEU A 41 -21.92 -9.39 9.70
C LEU A 41 -21.59 -10.66 10.49
N SER A 42 -20.82 -11.56 9.89
CA SER A 42 -20.23 -12.72 10.57
C SER A 42 -18.74 -12.84 10.25
N THR A 43 -18.04 -13.72 10.97
CA THR A 43 -16.61 -13.95 10.80
C THR A 43 -16.37 -15.17 9.93
N ALA A 44 -15.47 -15.06 8.96
CA ALA A 44 -14.98 -16.18 8.16
C ALA A 44 -13.45 -16.24 8.20
N GLU A 45 -12.87 -17.43 8.11
CA GLU A 45 -11.42 -17.58 8.03
C GLU A 45 -10.90 -17.01 6.71
N ASN A 46 -9.72 -16.36 6.74
CA ASN A 46 -9.06 -15.92 5.53
C ASN A 46 -8.11 -17.02 5.02
N PRO A 47 -8.33 -17.59 3.82
CA PRO A 47 -7.62 -18.79 3.38
C PRO A 47 -6.14 -18.55 3.01
N VAL A 48 -5.69 -17.28 2.89
CA VAL A 48 -4.35 -16.96 2.42
C VAL A 48 -3.50 -16.31 3.51
N ILE A 49 -4.04 -15.29 4.17
CA ILE A 49 -3.32 -14.54 5.21
C ILE A 49 -3.85 -14.81 6.62
N GLY A 50 -4.90 -15.62 6.78
CA GLY A 50 -5.53 -15.85 8.08
C GLY A 50 -4.59 -16.47 9.10
N GLU A 51 -3.95 -17.58 8.75
CA GLU A 51 -2.98 -18.24 9.63
C GLU A 51 -1.75 -17.36 9.88
N ARG A 52 -1.23 -16.70 8.84
CA ARG A 52 0.04 -15.96 8.93
C ARG A 52 -0.08 -14.63 9.66
N LEU A 53 -1.21 -13.94 9.51
CA LEU A 53 -1.44 -12.60 10.05
C LEU A 53 -2.53 -12.56 11.14
N GLY A 54 -3.10 -13.72 11.53
CA GLY A 54 -4.19 -13.81 12.49
C GLY A 54 -5.50 -13.19 12.02
N VAL A 55 -5.69 -13.02 10.71
CA VAL A 55 -6.79 -12.25 10.12
C VAL A 55 -8.04 -13.10 9.91
N LYS A 56 -9.19 -12.57 10.32
CA LYS A 56 -10.52 -13.09 9.96
C LYS A 56 -11.25 -12.11 9.06
N ASN A 57 -11.96 -12.60 8.05
CA ASN A 57 -12.80 -11.77 7.19
C ASN A 57 -14.13 -11.47 7.87
N LEU A 58 -14.62 -10.23 7.71
CA LEU A 58 -16.02 -9.91 7.97
C LEU A 58 -16.81 -10.07 6.68
N VAL A 59 -17.89 -10.84 6.73
CA VAL A 59 -18.77 -11.15 5.59
C VAL A 59 -20.22 -10.86 5.94
N LEU A 60 -21.07 -10.62 4.93
CA LEU A 60 -22.51 -10.43 5.15
C LEU A 60 -23.12 -11.68 5.80
N SER A 61 -24.07 -11.46 6.71
CA SER A 61 -24.76 -12.48 7.48
C SER A 61 -26.25 -12.14 7.61
N ASP A 62 -27.03 -13.11 8.05
CA ASP A 62 -28.42 -12.93 8.51
C ASP A 62 -28.48 -12.69 10.03
N THR A 63 -27.39 -12.94 10.76
CA THR A 63 -27.31 -12.81 12.22
C THR A 63 -26.30 -11.74 12.64
N PRO A 64 -26.53 -11.01 13.75
CA PRO A 64 -25.62 -9.99 14.24
C PRO A 64 -24.19 -10.50 14.48
N LEU A 65 -23.22 -9.59 14.34
CA LEU A 65 -21.81 -9.86 14.58
C LEU A 65 -21.51 -10.21 16.05
N GLU A 66 -20.88 -11.36 16.26
CA GLU A 66 -20.38 -11.80 17.56
C GLU A 66 -18.85 -11.82 17.57
N ILE A 67 -18.23 -10.88 18.29
CA ILE A 67 -16.78 -10.78 18.47
C ILE A 67 -16.42 -10.32 19.89
N ASP A 68 -15.23 -10.72 20.39
CA ASP A 68 -14.68 -10.22 21.65
C ASP A 68 -14.11 -8.82 21.44
N LYS A 69 -14.91 -7.79 21.69
CA LYS A 69 -14.54 -6.39 21.41
C LYS A 69 -13.24 -5.94 22.10
N ASP A 70 -12.89 -6.53 23.25
CA ASP A 70 -11.73 -6.12 24.04
C ASP A 70 -10.42 -6.69 23.47
N LYS A 71 -10.51 -7.73 22.64
CA LYS A 71 -9.39 -8.34 21.92
C LYS A 71 -9.45 -8.11 20.42
N SER A 72 -10.38 -7.31 19.93
CA SER A 72 -10.63 -7.16 18.49
C SER A 72 -10.16 -5.82 17.95
N ILE A 73 -9.71 -5.83 16.70
CA ILE A 73 -9.52 -4.61 15.90
C ILE A 73 -10.11 -4.81 14.51
N ILE A 74 -10.81 -3.80 14.01
CA ILE A 74 -11.35 -3.79 12.66
C ILE A 74 -10.36 -3.07 11.73
N ILE A 75 -10.01 -3.71 10.62
CA ILE A 75 -9.14 -3.17 9.58
C ILE A 75 -9.99 -2.84 8.35
N GLY A 76 -10.38 -1.57 8.24
CA GLY A 76 -11.19 -1.06 7.13
C GLY A 76 -10.36 -0.75 5.89
N ASN A 77 -10.72 -1.30 4.74
CA ASN A 77 -10.03 -1.01 3.48
C ASN A 77 -10.95 -1.05 2.26
N ILE A 78 -10.36 -0.74 1.11
CA ILE A 78 -10.95 -0.89 -0.22
C ILE A 78 -9.89 -1.38 -1.20
N ARG A 79 -10.34 -1.96 -2.32
CA ARG A 79 -9.51 -2.26 -3.49
C ARG A 79 -9.41 -1.05 -4.42
N MET A 80 -8.30 -0.33 -4.33
CA MET A 80 -7.82 0.65 -5.33
C MET A 80 -6.31 0.48 -5.55
N GLY A 81 -5.92 -0.68 -6.09
CA GLY A 81 -4.52 -1.11 -6.22
C GLY A 81 -3.99 -1.86 -4.98
N PHE A 82 -2.73 -2.27 -5.03
CA PHE A 82 -2.12 -3.14 -4.01
C PHE A 82 -1.73 -2.41 -2.70
N GLY A 83 -1.54 -1.08 -2.75
CA GLY A 83 -1.00 -0.30 -1.62
C GLY A 83 -1.88 -0.35 -0.36
N HIS A 84 -3.19 -0.20 -0.50
CA HIS A 84 -4.11 -0.22 0.65
C HIS A 84 -4.14 -1.58 1.35
N TYR A 85 -4.12 -2.67 0.58
CA TYR A 85 -4.08 -4.02 1.14
C TYR A 85 -2.75 -4.29 1.82
N ARG A 86 -1.63 -3.85 1.23
CA ARG A 86 -0.31 -4.00 1.84
C ARG A 86 -0.24 -3.32 3.21
N ILE A 87 -0.74 -2.10 3.33
CA ILE A 87 -0.78 -1.40 4.64
C ILE A 87 -1.77 -2.09 5.58
N SER A 88 -2.89 -2.60 5.09
CA SER A 88 -3.85 -3.36 5.90
C SER A 88 -3.23 -4.62 6.49
N MET A 89 -2.42 -5.34 5.70
CA MET A 89 -1.63 -6.48 6.17
C MET A 89 -0.63 -6.05 7.24
N ALA A 90 0.07 -4.93 7.06
CA ALA A 90 1.01 -4.43 8.06
C ALA A 90 0.32 -4.09 9.40
N ILE A 91 -0.84 -3.45 9.37
CA ILE A 91 -1.62 -3.14 10.58
C ILE A 91 -2.15 -4.43 11.23
N ALA A 92 -2.68 -5.37 10.43
CA ALA A 92 -3.16 -6.65 10.93
C ALA A 92 -2.05 -7.47 11.60
N SER A 93 -0.90 -7.59 10.93
CA SER A 93 0.30 -8.25 11.44
C SER A 93 0.77 -7.64 12.77
N ALA A 94 0.88 -6.31 12.84
CA ALA A 94 1.25 -5.63 14.08
C ALA A 94 0.22 -5.88 15.20
N ALA A 95 -1.08 -5.74 14.91
CA ALA A 95 -2.13 -6.00 15.88
C ALA A 95 -2.12 -7.45 16.40
N HIS A 96 -1.93 -8.42 15.50
CA HIS A 96 -1.85 -9.83 15.85
C HIS A 96 -0.66 -10.11 16.78
N SER A 97 0.52 -9.56 16.46
CA SER A 97 1.71 -9.68 17.31
C SER A 97 1.55 -9.03 18.69
N MET A 98 0.59 -8.10 18.83
CA MET A 98 0.21 -7.45 20.09
C MET A 98 -0.90 -8.20 20.84
N GLY A 99 -1.33 -9.37 20.36
CA GLY A 99 -2.34 -10.22 21.00
C GLY A 99 -3.78 -9.87 20.64
N LEU A 100 -4.01 -9.04 19.62
CA LEU A 100 -5.36 -8.74 19.11
C LEU A 100 -5.76 -9.70 17.99
N THR A 101 -7.06 -9.79 17.75
CA THR A 101 -7.67 -10.46 16.59
C THR A 101 -8.03 -9.39 15.55
N PRO A 102 -7.28 -9.28 14.44
CA PRO A 102 -7.64 -8.39 13.34
C PRO A 102 -8.77 -8.96 12.48
N TYR A 103 -9.82 -8.14 12.30
CA TYR A 103 -10.95 -8.42 11.44
C TYR A 103 -10.89 -7.57 10.17
N TRP A 104 -10.85 -8.22 9.02
CA TRP A 104 -10.79 -7.59 7.71
C TRP A 104 -12.17 -7.07 7.31
N PHE A 105 -12.29 -5.76 7.20
CA PHE A 105 -13.51 -5.07 6.78
C PHE A 105 -13.26 -4.43 5.42
N ASP A 106 -13.42 -5.21 4.36
CA ASP A 106 -13.22 -4.75 2.99
C ASP A 106 -14.54 -4.30 2.38
N LEU A 107 -14.67 -3.00 2.12
CA LEU A 107 -15.91 -2.48 1.53
C LEU A 107 -16.19 -3.05 0.14
N ASN A 108 -15.21 -3.62 -0.56
CA ASN A 108 -15.42 -4.27 -1.85
C ASN A 108 -15.97 -5.69 -1.73
N SER A 109 -15.83 -6.38 -0.59
CA SER A 109 -16.29 -7.76 -0.43
C SER A 109 -17.77 -7.88 -0.08
N PHE A 110 -18.44 -6.78 0.29
CA PHE A 110 -19.86 -6.77 0.62
C PHE A 110 -20.71 -6.63 -0.66
N GLU A 111 -20.81 -7.70 -1.44
CA GLU A 111 -21.52 -7.70 -2.72
C GLU A 111 -22.98 -7.20 -2.60
N GLY A 112 -23.44 -6.50 -3.64
CA GLY A 112 -24.82 -5.99 -3.70
C GLY A 112 -25.06 -4.65 -2.98
N THR A 113 -24.17 -4.23 -2.08
CA THR A 113 -24.30 -2.96 -1.32
C THR A 113 -24.05 -1.72 -2.18
N THR A 114 -24.55 -0.56 -1.75
CA THR A 114 -24.28 0.73 -2.41
C THR A 114 -22.79 1.07 -2.34
N ALA A 115 -22.12 0.77 -1.22
CA ALA A 115 -20.68 0.97 -1.06
C ALA A 115 -19.88 0.24 -2.15
N THR A 116 -20.11 -1.06 -2.33
CA THR A 116 -19.41 -1.89 -3.33
C THR A 116 -19.61 -1.38 -4.75
N LYS A 117 -20.84 -0.99 -5.11
CA LYS A 117 -21.16 -0.44 -6.45
C LYS A 117 -20.41 0.87 -6.71
N ILE A 118 -20.37 1.76 -5.72
CA ILE A 118 -19.66 3.04 -5.80
C ILE A 118 -18.17 2.81 -5.99
N ILE A 119 -17.56 1.96 -5.16
CA ILE A 119 -16.11 1.71 -5.21
C ILE A 119 -15.73 1.04 -6.52
N SER A 120 -16.48 0.03 -6.96
CA SER A 120 -16.20 -0.70 -8.21
C SER A 120 -16.21 0.24 -9.41
N ALA A 121 -17.23 1.10 -9.52
CA ALA A 121 -17.31 2.07 -10.62
C ALA A 121 -16.15 3.08 -10.60
N GLN A 122 -15.73 3.51 -9.42
CA GLN A 122 -14.61 4.46 -9.27
C GLN A 122 -13.26 3.79 -9.60
N ASN A 123 -13.09 2.53 -9.22
CA ASN A 123 -11.91 1.74 -9.55
C ASN A 123 -11.80 1.47 -11.07
N GLU A 124 -12.92 1.17 -11.74
CA GLU A 124 -12.97 1.03 -13.20
C GLU A 124 -12.57 2.32 -13.92
N LEU A 125 -13.10 3.47 -13.47
CA LEU A 125 -12.76 4.78 -14.03
C LEU A 125 -11.28 5.13 -13.83
N TYR A 126 -10.74 4.87 -12.64
CA TYR A 126 -9.31 5.08 -12.35
C TYR A 126 -8.44 4.18 -13.23
N SER A 127 -8.77 2.89 -13.32
CA SER A 127 -8.05 1.91 -14.13
C SER A 127 -8.06 2.28 -15.62
N LEU A 128 -9.20 2.75 -16.12
CA LEU A 128 -9.32 3.26 -17.49
C LEU A 128 -8.43 4.49 -17.71
N GLY A 129 -8.47 5.46 -16.81
CA GLY A 129 -7.64 6.67 -16.89
C GLY A 129 -6.13 6.37 -16.82
N SER A 130 -5.71 5.45 -15.95
CA SER A 130 -4.32 5.01 -15.83
C SER A 130 -3.83 4.35 -17.12
N ARG A 131 -4.62 3.46 -17.72
CA ARG A 131 -4.27 2.86 -19.03
C ARG A 131 -4.19 3.90 -20.14
N LEU A 132 -5.05 4.91 -20.13
CA LEU A 132 -5.02 5.99 -21.12
C LEU A 132 -3.79 6.90 -20.95
N SER A 133 -3.38 7.19 -19.71
CA SER A 133 -2.19 8.00 -19.44
C SER A 133 -0.90 7.33 -19.88
N GLN A 134 -0.84 6.00 -19.81
CA GLN A 134 0.28 5.23 -20.33
C GLN A 134 0.37 5.25 -21.86
N LYS A 135 -0.77 5.34 -22.55
CA LYS A 135 -0.83 5.34 -24.03
C LYS A 135 -0.71 6.73 -24.66
N SER A 136 -0.98 7.79 -23.90
CA SER A 136 -1.02 9.16 -24.43
C SER A 136 -0.28 10.15 -23.53
N PHE A 137 0.87 10.63 -24.03
CA PHE A 137 1.65 11.67 -23.36
C PHE A 137 0.84 12.95 -23.10
N LEU A 138 0.01 13.36 -24.06
CA LEU A 138 -0.83 14.56 -23.94
C LEU A 138 -1.91 14.36 -22.87
N PHE A 139 -2.61 13.22 -22.86
CA PHE A 139 -3.58 12.92 -21.80
C PHE A 139 -2.90 12.86 -20.43
N ASN A 140 -1.73 12.23 -20.35
CA ASN A 140 -0.97 12.18 -19.11
C ASN A 140 -0.63 13.58 -18.60
N LYS A 141 -0.03 14.41 -19.45
CA LYS A 141 0.44 15.76 -19.11
C LYS A 141 -0.69 16.73 -18.76
N PHE A 142 -1.80 16.68 -19.50
CA PHE A 142 -2.86 17.70 -19.39
C PHE A 142 -4.06 17.27 -18.55
N VAL A 143 -4.26 15.97 -18.31
CA VAL A 143 -5.44 15.46 -17.59
C VAL A 143 -5.03 14.62 -16.39
N TRP A 144 -4.31 13.52 -16.59
CA TRP A 144 -4.01 12.55 -15.53
C TRP A 144 -3.15 13.13 -14.41
N GLU A 145 -1.99 13.72 -14.75
CA GLU A 145 -1.08 14.31 -13.77
C GLU A 145 -1.71 15.50 -13.03
N PRO A 146 -2.35 16.49 -13.68
CA PRO A 146 -3.03 17.59 -12.97
C PRO A 146 -4.14 17.12 -12.02
N ILE A 147 -4.90 16.07 -12.38
CA ILE A 147 -5.93 15.53 -11.50
C ILE A 147 -5.30 14.86 -10.27
N ASN A 148 -4.31 13.99 -10.48
CA ASN A 148 -3.66 13.24 -9.39
C ASN A 148 -2.82 14.13 -8.46
N SER A 149 -2.18 15.17 -8.98
CA SER A 149 -1.32 16.06 -8.18
C SER A 149 -2.08 17.21 -7.51
N GLU A 150 -3.06 17.78 -8.22
CA GLU A 150 -3.69 19.06 -7.83
C GLU A 150 -5.21 18.98 -7.71
N GLY A 151 -5.87 18.03 -8.38
CA GLY A 151 -7.30 17.77 -8.23
C GLY A 151 -7.62 17.18 -6.85
N PHE A 152 -7.04 16.02 -6.56
CA PHE A 152 -7.21 15.29 -5.29
C PHE A 152 -6.64 16.02 -4.08
N ARG A 153 -5.78 17.02 -4.31
CA ARG A 153 -5.20 17.84 -3.25
C ARG A 153 -6.20 18.79 -2.59
N LYS A 154 -7.29 19.18 -3.27
CA LYS A 154 -8.17 20.28 -2.83
C LYS A 154 -9.15 19.87 -1.73
N LEU A 155 -9.36 20.74 -0.72
CA LEU A 155 -10.42 20.53 0.29
C LEU A 155 -11.82 20.38 -0.31
N THR A 156 -12.09 21.02 -1.45
CA THR A 156 -13.37 20.87 -2.17
C THR A 156 -13.60 19.45 -2.67
N TYR A 157 -12.52 18.73 -3.00
CA TYR A 157 -12.59 17.32 -3.36
C TYR A 157 -12.98 16.49 -2.13
N ASN A 158 -12.29 16.71 -1.01
CA ASN A 158 -12.59 16.04 0.26
C ASN A 158 -14.02 16.28 0.74
N CYS A 159 -14.53 17.50 0.64
CA CYS A 159 -15.94 17.84 0.95
C CYS A 159 -16.93 16.95 0.19
N SER A 160 -16.68 16.71 -1.11
CA SER A 160 -17.48 15.78 -1.92
C SER A 160 -17.34 14.33 -1.47
N ASP A 161 -16.13 13.89 -1.18
CA ASP A 161 -15.88 12.50 -0.77
C ASP A 161 -16.46 12.18 0.60
N GLN A 162 -16.30 13.08 1.57
CA GLN A 162 -16.94 12.99 2.87
C GLN A 162 -18.46 12.84 2.71
N LYS A 163 -19.09 13.64 1.84
CA LYS A 163 -20.53 13.54 1.59
C LYS A 163 -20.93 12.21 0.95
N VAL A 164 -20.13 11.70 0.00
CA VAL A 164 -20.40 10.41 -0.64
C VAL A 164 -20.22 9.24 0.35
N SER A 165 -19.27 9.32 1.27
CA SER A 165 -19.00 8.27 2.27
C SER A 165 -20.16 8.02 3.23
N GLU A 166 -21.07 8.99 3.41
CA GLU A 166 -22.33 8.77 4.14
C GLU A 166 -23.12 7.60 3.54
N LEU A 167 -23.00 7.32 2.24
CA LEU A 167 -23.68 6.22 1.54
C LEU A 167 -23.10 4.82 1.87
N MET A 168 -22.12 4.73 2.77
CA MET A 168 -21.45 3.48 3.12
C MET A 168 -21.71 3.08 4.59
N THR A 169 -22.47 3.88 5.33
CA THR A 169 -22.63 3.73 6.79
C THR A 169 -23.42 2.49 7.20
N GLY A 170 -24.30 1.96 6.34
CA GLY A 170 -25.12 0.80 6.66
C GLY A 170 -24.30 -0.42 7.06
N LEU A 171 -23.10 -0.57 6.49
CA LEU A 171 -22.19 -1.70 6.76
C LEU A 171 -21.54 -1.65 8.14
N TYR A 172 -21.64 -0.53 8.84
CA TYR A 172 -21.03 -0.31 10.17
C TYR A 172 -22.04 -0.50 11.30
N ALA A 173 -23.26 -0.92 10.98
CA ALA A 173 -24.35 -0.95 11.93
C ALA A 173 -24.10 -1.95 13.06
N ASP A 174 -23.61 -3.13 12.72
CA ASP A 174 -23.24 -4.22 13.63
C ASP A 174 -21.95 -3.97 14.44
N LEU A 175 -21.13 -2.99 14.06
CA LEU A 175 -19.87 -2.74 14.75
C LEU A 175 -20.10 -2.01 16.08
N PRO A 176 -19.52 -2.48 17.21
CA PRO A 176 -19.51 -1.73 18.47
C PRO A 176 -18.90 -0.34 18.25
N LYS A 177 -19.55 0.71 18.77
CA LYS A 177 -19.15 2.10 18.46
C LYS A 177 -17.80 2.49 19.06
N ASP A 178 -17.38 1.80 20.11
CA ASP A 178 -16.09 1.90 20.80
C ASP A 178 -15.08 0.86 20.31
N ILE A 179 -15.33 0.14 19.21
CA ILE A 179 -14.35 -0.81 18.68
C ILE A 179 -13.15 -0.07 18.07
N PRO A 180 -11.92 -0.50 18.38
CA PRO A 180 -10.71 -0.23 17.60
C PRO A 180 -10.95 -0.33 16.07
N PHE A 181 -10.90 0.78 15.32
CA PHE A 181 -11.10 0.79 13.86
C PHE A 181 -9.97 1.50 13.10
N ALA A 182 -9.12 0.73 12.42
CA ALA A 182 -8.01 1.23 11.61
C ALA A 182 -8.39 1.18 10.13
N ALA A 183 -8.48 2.34 9.48
CA ALA A 183 -8.79 2.45 8.06
C ALA A 183 -7.54 2.73 7.24
N THR A 184 -7.25 1.92 6.23
CA THR A 184 -6.07 2.11 5.33
C THR A 184 -6.44 2.81 4.02
N HIS A 185 -7.69 3.27 3.94
CA HIS A 185 -8.19 4.20 2.95
C HIS A 185 -9.16 5.16 3.64
N VAL A 186 -9.32 6.35 3.05
CA VAL A 186 -10.13 7.42 3.62
C VAL A 186 -11.62 7.08 3.70
N TRP A 187 -12.19 6.42 2.70
CA TRP A 187 -13.64 6.14 2.67
C TRP A 187 -14.11 5.24 3.82
N PRO A 188 -13.41 4.12 4.15
CA PRO A 188 -13.73 3.39 5.37
C PRO A 188 -13.65 4.25 6.64
N ALA A 189 -12.61 5.10 6.79
CA ALA A 189 -12.51 6.01 7.94
C ALA A 189 -13.68 7.00 8.01
N GLN A 190 -14.01 7.65 6.89
CA GLN A 190 -15.09 8.63 6.84
C GLN A 190 -16.44 7.98 7.14
N ALA A 191 -16.71 6.82 6.54
CA ALA A 191 -17.93 6.05 6.77
C ALA A 191 -18.04 5.58 8.23
N ALA A 192 -16.94 5.11 8.84
CA ALA A 192 -16.88 4.76 10.26
C ALA A 192 -17.27 5.93 11.16
N VAL A 193 -16.68 7.11 10.92
CA VAL A 193 -17.00 8.32 11.68
C VAL A 193 -18.46 8.74 11.46
N HIS A 194 -18.98 8.66 10.23
CA HIS A 194 -20.39 8.95 9.95
C HIS A 194 -21.34 7.97 10.62
N ALA A 195 -20.97 6.70 10.74
CA ALA A 195 -21.71 5.65 11.43
C ALA A 195 -21.58 5.70 12.97
N GLY A 196 -20.83 6.68 13.50
CA GLY A 196 -20.74 6.96 14.93
C GLY A 196 -19.64 6.21 15.68
N LEU A 197 -18.68 5.59 14.98
CA LEU A 197 -17.52 5.00 15.64
C LEU A 197 -16.63 6.09 16.25
N THR A 198 -16.14 5.87 17.46
CA THR A 198 -15.39 6.88 18.23
C THR A 198 -13.88 6.69 18.16
N ARG A 199 -13.41 5.45 17.93
CA ARG A 199 -11.99 5.07 17.93
C ARG A 199 -11.49 4.75 16.52
N VAL A 200 -11.55 5.77 15.66
CA VAL A 200 -11.14 5.66 14.26
C VAL A 200 -9.75 6.26 14.04
N VAL A 201 -8.84 5.45 13.49
CA VAL A 201 -7.56 5.90 12.92
C VAL A 201 -7.59 5.75 11.41
N ASN A 202 -7.31 6.84 10.71
CA ASN A 202 -7.08 6.87 9.27
C ASN A 202 -5.58 6.75 9.00
N VAL A 203 -5.16 5.57 8.57
CA VAL A 203 -3.78 5.18 8.27
C VAL A 203 -3.44 5.68 6.87
N VAL A 204 -2.82 6.86 6.78
CA VAL A 204 -2.61 7.55 5.49
C VAL A 204 -1.51 6.86 4.68
N PRO A 205 -1.82 6.33 3.48
CA PRO A 205 -0.90 5.48 2.74
C PRO A 205 0.20 6.23 1.97
N ASP A 206 -0.06 7.49 1.60
CA ASP A 206 0.80 8.28 0.72
C ASP A 206 1.70 9.25 1.51
N ASN A 207 2.87 9.57 0.93
CA ASN A 207 3.80 10.57 1.43
C ASN A 207 3.56 11.97 0.83
N TRP A 208 2.64 12.10 -0.13
CA TRP A 208 2.18 13.37 -0.68
C TRP A 208 0.89 13.86 0.00
N PRO A 209 0.92 14.98 0.74
CA PRO A 209 -0.26 15.50 1.42
C PRO A 209 -1.37 15.91 0.45
N MET A 210 -2.49 15.18 0.47
CA MET A 210 -3.66 15.44 -0.37
C MET A 210 -4.94 15.43 0.46
N ALA A 211 -5.85 16.37 0.19
CA ALA A 211 -7.13 16.41 0.87
C ALA A 211 -7.97 15.14 0.65
N LEU A 212 -7.76 14.40 -0.45
CA LEU A 212 -8.34 13.07 -0.66
C LEU A 212 -8.16 12.19 0.57
N HIS A 213 -7.03 12.21 1.26
CA HIS A 213 -6.77 11.34 2.41
C HIS A 213 -7.32 11.84 3.75
N LEU A 214 -8.11 12.91 3.78
CA LEU A 214 -8.61 13.49 5.02
C LEU A 214 -9.95 12.87 5.47
N SER A 215 -10.07 12.56 6.76
CA SER A 215 -11.29 12.10 7.40
C SER A 215 -11.56 12.89 8.67
N GLU A 216 -12.39 13.93 8.56
CA GLU A 216 -12.76 14.77 9.71
C GLU A 216 -13.38 13.92 10.83
N GLY A 217 -12.78 13.93 12.03
CA GLY A 217 -13.20 13.16 13.19
C GLY A 217 -12.37 11.89 13.46
N ALA A 218 -11.49 11.50 12.55
CA ALA A 218 -10.49 10.44 12.78
C ALA A 218 -9.13 11.02 13.17
N LEU A 219 -8.31 10.23 13.88
CA LEU A 219 -6.87 10.50 14.00
C LEU A 219 -6.18 10.07 12.70
N HIS A 220 -5.32 10.90 12.14
CA HIS A 220 -4.53 10.58 10.96
C HIS A 220 -3.14 10.14 11.38
N THR A 221 -2.77 8.89 11.11
CA THR A 221 -1.36 8.49 11.23
C THR A 221 -0.68 8.68 9.89
N VAL A 222 0.58 9.14 9.90
CA VAL A 222 1.38 9.34 8.69
C VAL A 222 2.77 8.73 8.83
N GLN A 223 3.36 8.36 7.68
CA GLN A 223 4.59 7.60 7.63
C GLN A 223 5.88 8.43 7.70
N THR A 224 5.80 9.73 7.43
CA THR A 224 6.99 10.57 7.30
C THR A 224 6.78 11.94 7.96
N GLN A 225 7.90 12.60 8.27
CA GLN A 225 7.91 13.97 8.77
C GLN A 225 7.36 14.97 7.72
N SER A 226 7.65 14.75 6.43
CA SER A 226 7.14 15.60 5.35
C SER A 226 5.63 15.51 5.22
N ALA A 227 5.07 14.30 5.34
CA ALA A 227 3.62 14.10 5.37
C ALA A 227 3.01 14.75 6.60
N TYR A 228 3.61 14.55 7.79
CA TYR A 228 3.14 15.17 9.03
C TYR A 228 3.04 16.69 8.91
N LEU A 229 4.12 17.36 8.55
CA LEU A 229 4.13 18.82 8.38
C LEU A 229 3.14 19.26 7.30
N GLY A 230 3.07 18.54 6.20
CA GLY A 230 2.20 18.85 5.08
C GLY A 230 0.71 18.77 5.42
N TYR A 231 0.28 17.73 6.13
CA TYR A 231 -1.10 17.62 6.62
C TYR A 231 -1.37 18.57 7.79
N LYS A 232 -0.41 18.76 8.70
CA LYS A 232 -0.52 19.68 9.83
C LYS A 232 -0.89 21.09 9.39
N VAL A 233 -0.31 21.57 8.28
CA VAL A 233 -0.60 22.90 7.72
C VAL A 233 -1.55 22.87 6.52
N LEU A 234 -2.14 21.71 6.19
CA LEU A 234 -3.02 21.50 5.02
C LEU A 234 -2.40 22.05 3.71
N ARG A 235 -1.12 21.76 3.49
CA ARG A 235 -0.27 22.37 2.46
C ARG A 235 -0.86 22.19 1.05
N GLY A 236 -1.24 23.30 0.42
CA GLY A 236 -1.71 23.36 -0.97
C GLY A 236 -3.12 22.82 -1.19
N MET A 237 -3.88 22.58 -0.11
CA MET A 237 -5.26 22.09 -0.19
C MET A 237 -6.29 23.19 -0.46
N ASP A 238 -5.89 24.45 -0.36
CA ASP A 238 -6.57 25.59 -0.95
C ASP A 238 -5.52 26.64 -1.39
N LYS A 239 -5.56 27.06 -2.65
CA LYS A 239 -4.58 28.01 -3.22
C LYS A 239 -4.92 29.47 -2.93
N LYS A 240 -6.13 29.75 -2.45
CA LYS A 240 -6.66 31.12 -2.34
C LYS A 240 -6.78 31.61 -0.90
N ARG A 241 -6.88 30.71 0.07
CA ARG A 241 -7.00 31.04 1.49
C ARG A 241 -5.85 30.42 2.27
N MET A 242 -5.48 31.08 3.34
CA MET A 242 -4.71 30.47 4.42
C MET A 242 -5.66 29.58 5.23
N LEU A 243 -5.29 28.31 5.38
CA LEU A 243 -6.08 27.33 6.14
C LEU A 243 -5.63 27.31 7.60
N LYS A 244 -6.58 27.06 8.50
CA LYS A 244 -6.27 26.70 9.89
C LYS A 244 -5.53 25.37 9.90
N PRO A 245 -4.50 25.22 10.74
CA PRO A 245 -3.77 23.97 10.86
C PRO A 245 -4.69 22.86 11.38
N MET A 246 -4.39 21.62 10.97
CA MET A 246 -5.02 20.44 11.55
C MET A 246 -4.71 20.37 13.06
N PRO A 247 -5.69 20.13 13.94
CA PRO A 247 -5.44 20.01 15.38
C PRO A 247 -4.47 18.87 15.74
N ASP A 248 -3.71 19.01 16.83
CA ASP A 248 -2.73 17.99 17.25
C ASP A 248 -3.37 16.62 17.56
N ARG A 249 -4.60 16.63 18.09
CA ARG A 249 -5.37 15.40 18.36
C ARG A 249 -5.80 14.63 17.10
N ASP A 250 -5.70 15.25 15.93
CA ASP A 250 -6.20 14.73 14.66
C ASP A 250 -5.06 14.24 13.75
N ILE A 251 -3.78 14.37 14.14
CA ILE A 251 -2.64 13.87 13.36
C ILE A 251 -1.47 13.41 14.23
N ALA A 252 -0.84 12.30 13.84
CA ALA A 252 0.38 11.78 14.45
C ALA A 252 1.37 11.25 13.42
N PHE A 253 2.65 11.56 13.61
CA PHE A 253 3.74 10.88 12.92
C PHE A 253 4.02 9.55 13.61
N THR A 254 3.95 8.45 12.84
CA THR A 254 4.13 7.10 13.37
C THR A 254 5.34 6.38 12.80
N GLY A 255 5.76 6.73 11.58
CA GLY A 255 6.80 5.99 10.85
C GLY A 255 6.19 5.04 9.82
N HIS A 256 7.03 4.26 9.16
CA HIS A 256 6.65 3.42 8.04
C HIS A 256 5.74 2.26 8.50
N TYR A 257 4.69 1.96 7.74
CA TYR A 257 3.76 0.87 8.05
C TYR A 257 4.31 -0.45 7.54
N ILE A 258 5.02 -1.18 8.40
CA ILE A 258 5.68 -2.45 8.07
C ILE A 258 5.13 -3.56 8.95
N ASP A 259 4.96 -4.73 8.34
CA ASP A 259 4.49 -5.97 8.96
C ASP A 259 5.45 -6.42 10.09
N HIS A 260 4.90 -7.02 11.16
CA HIS A 260 5.67 -7.55 12.29
C HIS A 260 6.78 -8.49 11.83
N GLU A 261 6.49 -9.38 10.87
CA GLU A 261 7.42 -10.40 10.42
C GLU A 261 8.66 -9.78 9.77
N LEU A 262 8.52 -8.61 9.13
CA LEU A 262 9.65 -7.89 8.57
C LEU A 262 10.38 -7.08 9.63
N VAL A 263 9.67 -6.30 10.47
CA VAL A 263 10.29 -5.45 11.50
C VAL A 263 11.10 -6.27 12.51
N SER A 264 10.51 -7.36 13.00
CA SER A 264 11.16 -8.25 13.97
C SER A 264 12.45 -8.86 13.42
N ASN A 265 12.49 -9.16 12.11
CA ASN A 265 13.60 -9.83 11.45
C ASN A 265 14.62 -8.89 10.77
N ILE A 266 14.46 -7.57 10.82
CA ILE A 266 15.36 -6.60 10.14
C ILE A 266 16.85 -6.94 10.34
N GLU A 267 17.29 -7.13 11.59
CA GLU A 267 18.70 -7.37 11.90
C GLU A 267 19.18 -8.71 11.34
N ALA A 268 18.37 -9.77 11.50
CA ALA A 268 18.68 -11.10 10.99
C ALA A 268 18.73 -11.11 9.45
N ASP A 269 17.77 -10.48 8.79
CA ASP A 269 17.69 -10.45 7.33
C ASP A 269 18.83 -9.57 6.75
N CYS A 270 19.17 -8.44 7.38
CA CYS A 270 20.36 -7.67 7.02
C CYS A 270 21.65 -8.48 7.21
N ALA A 271 21.80 -9.19 8.32
CA ALA A 271 22.96 -10.06 8.56
C ALA A 271 23.07 -11.17 7.49
N ARG A 272 21.95 -11.78 7.07
CA ARG A 272 21.92 -12.76 5.97
C ARG A 272 22.42 -12.16 4.65
N ARG A 273 21.96 -10.95 4.30
CA ARG A 273 22.41 -10.24 3.08
C ARG A 273 23.92 -9.96 3.10
N ILE A 274 24.46 -9.55 4.25
CA ILE A 274 25.89 -9.30 4.41
C ILE A 274 26.70 -10.59 4.35
N SER A 275 26.27 -11.64 5.07
CA SER A 275 26.91 -12.96 5.03
C SER A 275 26.96 -13.53 3.61
N ARG A 276 25.87 -13.39 2.85
CA ARG A 276 25.82 -13.81 1.43
C ARG A 276 26.80 -13.03 0.56
N LEU A 277 26.89 -11.72 0.77
CA LEU A 277 27.86 -10.85 0.10
C LEU A 277 29.31 -11.27 0.42
N GLU A 278 29.64 -11.54 1.68
CA GLU A 278 30.99 -11.90 2.13
C GLU A 278 31.42 -13.28 1.63
N LYS A 279 30.49 -14.24 1.58
CA LYS A 279 30.72 -15.57 1.01
C LYS A 279 30.80 -15.58 -0.52
N GLY A 280 30.58 -14.44 -1.18
CA GLY A 280 30.61 -14.33 -2.64
C GLY A 280 29.44 -15.05 -3.34
N GLY A 281 28.33 -15.27 -2.62
CA GLY A 281 27.13 -15.90 -3.15
C GLY A 281 26.42 -15.05 -4.21
N PRO A 282 25.46 -15.64 -4.96
CA PRO A 282 24.70 -14.90 -5.96
C PRO A 282 23.94 -13.73 -5.31
N ARG A 283 24.04 -12.55 -5.93
CA ARG A 283 23.24 -11.39 -5.53
C ARG A 283 21.78 -11.63 -5.90
N ARG A 284 20.87 -11.48 -4.95
CA ARG A 284 19.45 -11.75 -5.15
C ARG A 284 18.67 -10.47 -5.38
N TYR A 285 18.04 -10.38 -6.55
CA TYR A 285 17.19 -9.25 -6.90
C TYR A 285 15.74 -9.68 -6.85
N LEU A 286 14.90 -8.91 -6.16
CA LEU A 286 13.44 -9.03 -6.26
C LEU A 286 12.94 -7.92 -7.17
N LEU A 287 12.39 -8.28 -8.31
CA LEU A 287 11.74 -7.37 -9.24
C LEU A 287 10.23 -7.47 -9.06
N THR A 288 9.60 -6.36 -8.69
CA THR A 288 8.14 -6.29 -8.53
C THR A 288 7.53 -5.55 -9.70
N ILE A 289 6.60 -6.21 -10.39
CA ILE A 289 5.83 -5.59 -11.48
C ILE A 289 4.54 -5.05 -10.88
N GLY A 290 4.41 -3.72 -10.87
CA GLY A 290 3.22 -3.03 -10.37
C GLY A 290 2.38 -2.45 -11.52
N GLY A 291 1.06 -2.72 -11.51
CA GLY A 291 0.13 -2.24 -12.53
C GLY A 291 0.29 -2.92 -13.89
N ALA A 292 -0.73 -2.82 -14.74
CA ALA A 292 -0.94 -3.55 -15.99
C ALA A 292 0.16 -3.38 -17.08
N GLY A 293 1.41 -3.76 -16.80
CA GLY A 293 2.53 -3.71 -17.74
C GLY A 293 3.19 -2.34 -17.92
N ALA A 294 2.93 -1.38 -17.02
CA ALA A 294 3.64 -0.10 -17.06
C ALA A 294 5.15 -0.36 -17.00
N GLN A 295 5.92 0.29 -17.87
CA GLN A 295 7.39 0.22 -17.87
C GLN A 295 7.99 -1.14 -18.28
N GLN A 296 7.25 -1.95 -19.04
CA GLN A 296 7.71 -3.24 -19.54
C GLN A 296 9.11 -3.21 -20.20
N ASP A 297 9.42 -2.16 -20.97
CA ASP A 297 10.74 -2.01 -21.59
C ASP A 297 11.89 -1.86 -20.57
N ILE A 298 11.63 -1.18 -19.45
CA ILE A 298 12.59 -1.07 -18.34
C ILE A 298 12.82 -2.45 -17.73
N PHE A 299 11.75 -3.20 -17.44
CA PHE A 299 11.86 -4.55 -16.89
C PHE A 299 12.63 -5.49 -17.82
N ILE A 300 12.33 -5.48 -19.12
CA ILE A 300 13.05 -6.30 -20.10
C ILE A 300 14.52 -5.90 -20.18
N GLY A 301 14.83 -4.61 -20.14
CA GLY A 301 16.20 -4.12 -20.11
C GLY A 301 16.99 -4.61 -18.87
N ILE A 302 16.36 -4.58 -17.69
CA ILE A 302 16.94 -5.07 -16.44
C ILE A 302 17.18 -6.59 -16.51
N ILE A 303 16.15 -7.36 -16.88
CA ILE A 303 16.23 -8.83 -16.95
C ILE A 303 17.30 -9.25 -17.96
N LYS A 304 17.32 -8.63 -19.15
CA LYS A 304 18.33 -8.89 -20.18
C LYS A 304 19.76 -8.66 -19.66
N TRP A 305 19.97 -7.64 -18.82
CA TRP A 305 21.28 -7.38 -18.22
C TRP A 305 21.64 -8.40 -17.13
N LEU A 306 20.65 -8.92 -16.40
CA LEU A 306 20.84 -9.93 -15.35
C LEU A 306 21.10 -11.33 -15.92
N ILE A 307 20.51 -11.71 -17.07
CA ILE A 307 20.64 -13.06 -17.65
C ILE A 307 22.10 -13.58 -17.70
N PRO A 308 23.09 -12.83 -18.25
CA PRO A 308 24.48 -13.31 -18.28
C PRO A 308 25.11 -13.50 -16.88
N ARG A 309 24.60 -12.84 -15.85
CA ARG A 309 25.05 -12.99 -14.45
C ARG A 309 24.38 -14.18 -13.78
N ILE A 310 23.11 -14.40 -14.10
CA ILE A 310 22.33 -15.58 -13.66
C ILE A 310 22.98 -16.86 -14.21
N LYS A 311 23.29 -16.88 -15.52
CA LYS A 311 24.00 -18.02 -16.17
C LYS A 311 25.37 -18.33 -15.57
N ARG A 312 26.00 -17.36 -14.88
CA ARG A 312 27.29 -17.51 -14.19
C ARG A 312 27.14 -17.67 -12.68
N GLU A 313 25.91 -17.87 -12.20
CA GLU A 313 25.57 -18.00 -10.77
C GLU A 313 26.06 -16.82 -9.91
N LYS A 314 26.17 -15.62 -10.50
CA LYS A 314 26.51 -14.37 -9.79
C LYS A 314 25.29 -13.55 -9.40
N ALA A 315 24.13 -13.89 -9.96
CA ALA A 315 22.85 -13.29 -9.59
C ALA A 315 21.75 -14.36 -9.58
N ALA A 316 20.73 -14.13 -8.78
CA ALA A 316 19.43 -14.81 -8.87
C ALA A 316 18.32 -13.76 -8.91
N LEU A 317 17.22 -14.07 -9.58
CA LEU A 317 16.15 -13.12 -9.81
C LEU A 317 14.80 -13.68 -9.37
N PHE A 318 14.13 -12.96 -8.48
CA PHE A 318 12.74 -13.20 -8.10
C PHE A 318 11.89 -12.19 -8.85
N ILE A 319 10.82 -12.62 -9.51
CA ILE A 319 9.92 -11.75 -10.25
C ILE A 319 8.51 -11.95 -9.67
N ASN A 320 8.03 -10.99 -8.89
CA ASN A 320 6.63 -10.99 -8.48
C ASN A 320 5.80 -10.21 -9.50
N LEU A 321 4.88 -10.91 -10.15
CA LEU A 321 4.00 -10.41 -11.20
C LEU A 321 2.67 -9.90 -10.65
N GLY A 322 2.42 -10.06 -9.35
CA GLY A 322 1.10 -9.81 -8.76
C GLY A 322 0.06 -10.74 -9.38
N ASP A 323 -1.00 -10.17 -9.95
CA ASP A 323 -2.09 -10.85 -10.66
C ASP A 323 -1.98 -10.73 -12.21
N HIS A 324 -0.81 -10.33 -12.74
CA HIS A 324 -0.59 -10.02 -14.16
C HIS A 324 0.22 -11.09 -14.92
N TYR A 325 -0.30 -12.31 -15.02
CA TYR A 325 0.38 -13.40 -15.75
C TYR A 325 0.57 -13.10 -17.25
N ASP A 326 -0.31 -12.31 -17.85
CA ASP A 326 -0.21 -11.86 -19.24
C ASP A 326 1.06 -11.03 -19.51
N VAL A 327 1.53 -10.27 -18.52
CA VAL A 327 2.79 -9.52 -18.61
C VAL A 327 3.99 -10.48 -18.64
N TRP A 328 3.92 -11.58 -17.88
CA TRP A 328 4.97 -12.60 -17.87
C TRP A 328 5.15 -13.26 -19.24
N GLU A 329 4.04 -13.65 -19.87
CA GLU A 329 4.04 -14.23 -21.21
C GLU A 329 4.68 -13.29 -22.24
N GLN A 330 4.43 -11.99 -22.15
CA GLN A 330 5.05 -11.00 -23.03
C GLN A 330 6.56 -10.83 -22.76
N ILE A 331 6.99 -10.92 -21.49
CA ILE A 331 8.41 -10.90 -21.13
C ILE A 331 9.12 -12.13 -21.71
N LYS A 332 8.58 -13.33 -21.53
CA LYS A 332 9.14 -14.58 -22.10
C LYS A 332 9.24 -14.53 -23.62
N LYS A 333 8.23 -13.99 -24.31
CA LYS A 333 8.27 -13.79 -25.78
C LYS A 333 9.42 -12.88 -26.23
N ARG A 334 9.73 -11.83 -25.45
CA ARG A 334 10.81 -10.88 -25.76
C ARG A 334 12.18 -11.33 -25.27
N LEU A 335 12.24 -12.26 -24.33
CA LEU A 335 13.45 -12.86 -23.77
C LEU A 335 13.33 -14.40 -23.72
N PRO A 336 13.40 -15.09 -24.87
CA PRO A 336 13.19 -16.55 -24.94
C PRO A 336 14.15 -17.37 -24.07
N GLU A 337 15.33 -16.82 -23.76
CA GLU A 337 16.31 -17.42 -22.84
C GLU A 337 15.75 -17.70 -21.44
N LEU A 338 14.66 -17.03 -21.04
CA LEU A 338 14.01 -17.25 -19.75
C LEU A 338 13.30 -18.60 -19.64
N ASN A 339 12.91 -19.21 -20.77
CA ASN A 339 12.19 -20.48 -20.77
C ASN A 339 13.00 -21.61 -20.14
N GLU A 340 14.33 -21.55 -20.23
CA GLU A 340 15.25 -22.55 -19.67
C GLU A 340 15.78 -22.17 -18.29
N LEU A 341 15.65 -20.89 -17.89
CA LEU A 341 16.22 -20.35 -16.66
C LEU A 341 15.20 -20.19 -15.53
N THR A 342 13.90 -20.31 -15.84
CA THR A 342 12.84 -19.92 -14.90
C THR A 342 12.16 -21.13 -14.26
N SER A 343 12.01 -21.07 -12.95
CA SER A 343 11.03 -21.86 -12.20
C SER A 343 9.82 -21.00 -11.88
N GLU A 344 8.64 -21.39 -12.41
CA GLU A 344 7.39 -20.65 -12.22
C GLU A 344 6.60 -21.22 -11.04
N ARG A 345 6.00 -20.34 -10.23
CA ARG A 345 5.09 -20.66 -9.12
C ARG A 345 3.81 -19.86 -9.32
N ILE A 346 2.82 -20.52 -9.92
CA ILE A 346 1.60 -19.86 -10.42
C ILE A 346 0.42 -20.38 -9.62
N ASP A 347 -0.31 -19.48 -8.98
CA ASP A 347 -1.50 -19.78 -8.17
C ASP A 347 -1.28 -20.78 -7.02
N ASP A 348 -0.02 -21.02 -6.61
CA ASP A 348 0.34 -21.84 -5.43
C ASP A 348 1.04 -20.98 -4.38
N PHE A 349 0.25 -20.47 -3.43
CA PHE A 349 0.76 -19.58 -2.39
C PHE A 349 1.62 -20.32 -1.35
N GLU A 350 1.31 -21.58 -1.05
CA GLU A 350 2.08 -22.38 -0.10
C GLU A 350 3.44 -22.77 -0.66
N GLU A 351 3.54 -23.05 -1.97
CA GLU A 351 4.83 -23.22 -2.63
C GLU A 351 5.64 -21.91 -2.62
N THR A 352 5.00 -20.76 -2.85
CA THR A 352 5.67 -19.45 -2.73
C THR A 352 6.20 -19.21 -1.32
N ALA A 353 5.41 -19.50 -0.29
CA ALA A 353 5.82 -19.36 1.11
C ALA A 353 6.96 -20.32 1.45
N SER A 354 6.86 -21.59 1.04
CA SER A 354 7.91 -22.60 1.24
C SER A 354 9.21 -22.21 0.55
N PHE A 355 9.13 -21.68 -0.67
CA PHE A 355 10.29 -21.14 -1.37
C PHE A 355 10.92 -19.97 -0.61
N ALA A 356 10.11 -19.00 -0.17
CA ALA A 356 10.60 -17.81 0.51
C ALA A 356 11.34 -18.18 1.81
N GLU A 357 10.80 -19.13 2.58
CA GLU A 357 11.42 -19.64 3.81
C GLU A 357 12.72 -20.39 3.50
N ALA A 358 12.69 -21.35 2.58
CA ALA A 358 13.89 -22.10 2.18
C ALA A 358 14.98 -21.18 1.63
N ALA A 359 14.59 -20.11 0.94
CA ALA A 359 15.50 -19.13 0.37
C ALA A 359 16.21 -18.30 1.43
N LEU A 360 15.74 -18.18 2.68
CA LEU A 360 16.42 -17.38 3.71
C LEU A 360 17.89 -17.81 3.86
N ASP A 361 18.10 -19.10 4.03
CA ASP A 361 19.42 -19.69 4.33
C ASP A 361 19.92 -20.63 3.21
N GLY A 362 19.03 -21.13 2.34
CA GLY A 362 19.38 -21.99 1.22
C GLY A 362 20.08 -21.25 0.07
N GLU A 363 20.72 -22.00 -0.83
CA GLU A 363 21.23 -21.45 -2.09
C GLU A 363 20.08 -21.19 -3.07
N VAL A 364 20.20 -20.14 -3.87
CA VAL A 364 19.18 -19.80 -4.87
C VAL A 364 19.85 -19.40 -6.17
N LYS A 365 19.41 -20.00 -7.28
CA LYS A 365 20.00 -19.89 -8.61
C LYS A 365 18.88 -19.77 -9.64
N GLY A 366 19.17 -19.11 -10.76
CA GLY A 366 18.19 -18.97 -11.85
C GLY A 366 17.20 -17.82 -11.62
N VAL A 367 16.07 -17.94 -12.31
CA VAL A 367 14.94 -17.01 -12.25
C VAL A 367 13.76 -17.72 -11.58
N HIS A 368 13.07 -17.03 -10.69
CA HIS A 368 11.87 -17.53 -10.01
C HIS A 368 10.73 -16.55 -10.26
N ALA A 369 9.69 -16.99 -10.96
CA ALA A 369 8.53 -16.16 -11.27
C ALA A 369 7.35 -16.55 -10.36
N PHE A 370 6.68 -15.55 -9.78
CA PHE A 370 5.57 -15.71 -8.86
C PHE A 370 4.38 -14.92 -9.39
N CYS A 371 3.22 -15.56 -9.50
CA CYS A 371 1.99 -14.91 -9.93
C CYS A 371 0.79 -15.58 -9.27
N HIS A 372 -0.15 -14.79 -8.76
CA HIS A 372 -1.34 -15.29 -8.09
C HIS A 372 -2.58 -14.52 -8.53
N LYS A 373 -3.65 -15.22 -8.88
CA LYS A 373 -4.98 -14.64 -9.11
C LYS A 373 -5.59 -14.12 -7.82
N ASP A 374 -5.33 -14.80 -6.71
CA ASP A 374 -5.73 -14.32 -5.40
C ASP A 374 -4.92 -13.07 -5.05
N ILE A 375 -5.63 -12.02 -4.65
CA ILE A 375 -5.08 -10.71 -4.40
C ILE A 375 -4.21 -10.68 -3.13
N PHE A 376 -4.59 -11.42 -2.09
CA PHE A 376 -3.81 -11.48 -0.86
C PHE A 376 -2.46 -12.16 -1.14
N ALA A 377 -2.50 -13.27 -1.89
CA ALA A 377 -1.29 -13.98 -2.30
C ALA A 377 -0.42 -13.08 -3.20
N ALA A 378 -1.00 -12.44 -4.22
CA ALA A 378 -0.27 -11.53 -5.12
C ALA A 378 0.49 -10.43 -4.37
N VAL A 379 -0.14 -9.81 -3.38
CA VAL A 379 0.45 -8.72 -2.59
C VAL A 379 1.48 -9.25 -1.59
N TYR A 380 1.10 -10.25 -0.80
CA TYR A 380 1.89 -10.72 0.35
C TYR A 380 3.09 -11.59 -0.05
N SER A 381 3.06 -12.24 -1.23
CA SER A 381 4.24 -12.90 -1.80
C SER A 381 5.45 -11.95 -1.88
N THR A 382 5.23 -10.66 -2.12
CA THR A 382 6.33 -9.67 -2.08
C THR A 382 6.98 -9.59 -0.70
N ASN A 383 6.19 -9.59 0.38
CA ASN A 383 6.67 -9.43 1.75
C ASN A 383 7.48 -10.66 2.17
N LEU A 384 7.01 -11.86 1.81
CA LEU A 384 7.74 -13.11 2.04
C LEU A 384 9.09 -13.10 1.30
N LEU A 385 9.08 -12.78 0.00
CA LEU A 385 10.29 -12.78 -0.83
C LEU A 385 11.29 -11.68 -0.45
N MET A 386 10.84 -10.56 0.12
CA MET A 386 11.71 -9.47 0.54
C MET A 386 12.75 -9.91 1.57
N ARG A 387 12.39 -10.82 2.48
CA ARG A 387 13.30 -11.34 3.52
C ARG A 387 14.50 -12.07 2.94
N ALA A 388 14.29 -12.78 1.83
CA ALA A 388 15.31 -13.61 1.18
C ALA A 388 16.09 -12.91 0.05
N CYS A 389 15.65 -11.72 -0.38
CA CYS A 389 16.33 -10.95 -1.43
C CYS A 389 17.39 -10.01 -0.85
N ASP A 390 18.38 -9.64 -1.67
CA ASP A 390 19.41 -8.66 -1.27
C ASP A 390 19.02 -7.24 -1.69
N VAL A 391 18.37 -7.09 -2.84
CA VAL A 391 17.93 -5.80 -3.38
C VAL A 391 16.52 -5.92 -3.96
N LEU A 392 15.62 -5.05 -3.55
CA LEU A 392 14.31 -4.85 -4.15
C LEU A 392 14.40 -3.80 -5.28
N ILE A 393 13.91 -4.15 -6.47
CA ILE A 393 13.80 -3.26 -7.62
C ILE A 393 12.31 -2.91 -7.80
N THR A 394 11.97 -1.66 -7.54
CA THR A 394 10.57 -1.21 -7.50
C THR A 394 10.44 0.27 -7.87
N LYS A 395 9.25 0.67 -8.31
CA LYS A 395 8.86 2.08 -8.34
C LYS A 395 8.73 2.64 -6.92
N PRO A 396 8.90 3.96 -6.72
CA PRO A 396 8.96 4.58 -5.39
C PRO A 396 7.58 4.83 -4.75
N SER A 397 6.69 3.85 -4.80
CA SER A 397 5.35 3.93 -4.20
C SER A 397 5.33 3.31 -2.79
N GLU A 398 4.36 2.45 -2.47
CA GLU A 398 4.21 1.80 -1.16
C GLU A 398 5.45 0.99 -0.73
N LEU A 399 6.18 0.41 -1.69
CA LEU A 399 7.37 -0.37 -1.41
C LEU A 399 8.60 0.49 -1.05
N ALA A 400 8.51 1.82 -1.22
CA ALA A 400 9.58 2.72 -0.83
C ALA A 400 9.84 2.75 0.68
N PHE A 401 8.86 2.34 1.49
CA PHE A 401 8.95 2.39 2.94
C PHE A 401 9.53 1.12 3.56
N TYR A 402 9.66 0.04 2.80
CA TYR A 402 10.04 -1.27 3.31
C TYR A 402 11.54 -1.37 3.67
N PRO A 403 11.90 -2.05 4.78
CA PRO A 403 13.27 -2.13 5.31
C PRO A 403 14.13 -3.16 4.55
N VAL A 404 14.28 -2.96 3.26
CA VAL A 404 15.10 -3.76 2.34
C VAL A 404 15.96 -2.82 1.50
N PRO A 405 17.20 -3.16 1.12
CA PRO A 405 17.96 -2.35 0.19
C PRO A 405 17.20 -2.19 -1.14
N LYS A 406 17.01 -0.96 -1.61
CA LYS A 406 16.12 -0.67 -2.76
C LYS A 406 16.83 0.01 -3.92
N LEU A 407 16.58 -0.46 -5.13
CA LEU A 407 16.81 0.28 -6.37
C LEU A 407 15.48 0.89 -6.84
N MET A 408 15.37 2.21 -6.74
CA MET A 408 14.19 2.95 -7.18
C MET A 408 14.24 3.16 -8.70
N ILE A 409 13.32 2.54 -9.42
CA ILE A 409 13.11 2.81 -10.85
C ILE A 409 12.10 3.95 -11.03
N LYS A 410 11.98 4.44 -12.26
CA LYS A 410 11.04 5.50 -12.63
C LYS A 410 9.64 5.32 -12.02
N ARG A 411 9.04 6.39 -11.54
CA ARG A 411 7.65 6.43 -11.04
C ARG A 411 6.60 6.41 -12.15
N VAL A 412 5.37 6.04 -11.79
CA VAL A 412 4.19 6.11 -12.66
C VAL A 412 3.38 7.37 -12.39
N GLY A 413 3.22 7.75 -11.11
CA GLY A 413 2.53 8.96 -10.70
C GLY A 413 3.48 10.00 -10.12
N GLY A 414 3.25 11.29 -10.42
CA GLY A 414 4.09 12.38 -9.91
C GLY A 414 4.25 12.43 -8.38
N HIS A 415 3.24 12.01 -7.62
CA HIS A 415 3.28 11.97 -6.16
C HIS A 415 4.29 10.96 -5.59
N GLU A 416 4.61 9.89 -6.33
CA GLU A 416 5.52 8.82 -5.90
C GLU A 416 6.98 9.29 -5.80
N ALA A 417 7.33 10.46 -6.36
CA ALA A 417 8.68 11.03 -6.28
C ALA A 417 9.18 11.14 -4.82
N TRP A 418 8.27 11.43 -3.89
CA TRP A 418 8.58 11.59 -2.47
C TRP A 418 8.94 10.29 -1.78
N GLY A 419 8.55 9.13 -2.32
CA GLY A 419 9.01 7.83 -1.84
C GLY A 419 10.50 7.61 -2.13
N ALA A 420 10.96 7.96 -3.32
CA ALA A 420 12.36 7.83 -3.71
C ALA A 420 13.25 8.75 -2.87
N VAL A 421 12.81 10.01 -2.69
CA VAL A 421 13.51 10.96 -1.81
C VAL A 421 13.60 10.41 -0.39
N ARG A 422 12.50 9.89 0.17
CA ARG A 422 12.50 9.32 1.53
C ARG A 422 13.47 8.15 1.67
N ALA A 423 13.47 7.21 0.73
CA ALA A 423 14.37 6.05 0.76
C ALA A 423 15.85 6.45 0.63
N ALA A 424 16.14 7.43 -0.23
CA ALA A 424 17.49 7.97 -0.40
C ALA A 424 17.99 8.69 0.86
N GLU A 425 17.16 9.53 1.49
CA GLU A 425 17.51 10.25 2.72
C GLU A 425 17.68 9.32 3.94
N LEU A 426 16.91 8.23 4.00
CA LEU A 426 17.14 7.17 4.99
C LEU A 426 18.39 6.35 4.68
N GLY A 427 18.87 6.38 3.44
CA GLY A 427 20.00 5.58 2.98
C GLY A 427 19.69 4.10 2.83
N ASP A 428 18.41 3.71 2.76
CA ASP A 428 17.95 2.33 2.55
C ASP A 428 17.51 2.05 1.10
N GLY A 429 17.57 3.06 0.25
CA GLY A 429 17.32 2.95 -1.19
C GLY A 429 18.10 3.99 -1.99
N THR A 430 18.10 3.81 -3.30
CA THR A 430 18.70 4.78 -4.23
C THR A 430 17.77 5.97 -4.43
N PHE A 431 18.33 7.06 -4.98
CA PHE A 431 17.51 8.03 -5.69
C PHE A 431 16.78 7.37 -6.88
N GLU A 432 15.76 8.04 -7.41
CA GLU A 432 15.01 7.55 -8.58
C GLU A 432 15.91 7.49 -9.82
N CYS A 433 16.07 6.29 -10.37
CA CYS A 433 16.75 6.06 -11.64
C CYS A 433 15.70 6.05 -12.76
N GLU A 434 15.67 7.12 -13.56
CA GLU A 434 14.61 7.36 -14.53
C GLU A 434 14.84 6.63 -15.86
N THR A 435 16.11 6.41 -16.22
CA THR A 435 16.51 5.80 -17.49
C THR A 435 17.10 4.41 -17.29
N LEU A 436 16.97 3.55 -18.31
CA LEU A 436 17.62 2.23 -18.28
C LEU A 436 19.14 2.37 -18.08
N ARG A 437 19.77 3.42 -18.62
CA ARG A 437 21.20 3.68 -18.43
C ARG A 437 21.56 3.88 -16.97
N GLU A 438 20.81 4.72 -16.25
CA GLU A 438 21.01 4.95 -14.81
C GLU A 438 20.78 3.67 -14.01
N ILE A 439 19.68 2.97 -14.29
CA ILE A 439 19.31 1.71 -13.64
C ILE A 439 20.44 0.69 -13.79
N ILE A 440 20.95 0.47 -15.01
CA ILE A 440 22.06 -0.46 -15.25
C ILE A 440 23.35 0.03 -14.59
N GLY A 441 23.60 1.34 -14.56
CA GLY A 441 24.73 1.93 -13.85
C GLY A 441 24.71 1.57 -12.36
N MET A 442 23.55 1.76 -11.71
CA MET A 442 23.37 1.44 -10.29
C MET A 442 23.39 -0.06 -10.02
N LEU A 443 22.76 -0.88 -10.87
CA LEU A 443 22.83 -2.34 -10.77
C LEU A 443 24.26 -2.85 -10.86
N ARG A 444 25.12 -2.23 -11.68
CA ARG A 444 26.54 -2.59 -11.74
C ARG A 444 27.20 -2.41 -10.38
N VAL A 445 26.99 -1.25 -9.74
CA VAL A 445 27.55 -0.97 -8.41
C VAL A 445 27.00 -1.97 -7.38
N LEU A 446 25.68 -2.18 -7.32
CA LEU A 446 25.06 -3.14 -6.39
C LEU A 446 25.52 -4.60 -6.60
N GLN A 447 25.90 -4.95 -7.83
CA GLN A 447 26.38 -6.29 -8.19
C GLN A 447 27.86 -6.50 -7.85
N THR A 448 28.71 -5.47 -8.01
CA THR A 448 30.17 -5.62 -7.94
C THR A 448 30.81 -4.96 -6.73
N ASP A 449 30.17 -3.96 -6.14
CA ASP A 449 30.65 -3.23 -4.98
C ASP A 449 29.75 -3.51 -3.76
N GLY A 450 30.29 -4.30 -2.83
CA GLY A 450 29.59 -4.62 -1.59
C GLY A 450 29.43 -3.45 -0.61
N SER A 451 30.15 -2.32 -0.81
CA SER A 451 30.08 -1.15 0.07
C SER A 451 28.67 -0.55 0.12
N VAL A 452 28.00 -0.44 -1.03
CA VAL A 452 26.65 0.14 -1.11
C VAL A 452 25.63 -0.73 -0.40
N LEU A 453 25.70 -2.06 -0.57
CA LEU A 453 24.78 -2.96 0.13
C LEU A 453 25.01 -2.95 1.66
N ARG A 454 26.27 -2.89 2.09
CA ARG A 454 26.64 -2.71 3.52
C ARG A 454 26.09 -1.40 4.07
N PHE A 455 26.24 -0.31 3.33
CA PHE A 455 25.70 1.00 3.69
C PHE A 455 24.17 0.93 3.86
N MET A 456 23.45 0.37 2.89
CA MET A 456 21.99 0.24 2.96
C MET A 456 21.54 -0.64 4.13
N CYS A 457 22.16 -1.81 4.32
CA CYS A 457 21.82 -2.68 5.45
C CYS A 457 22.11 -2.01 6.81
N GLY A 458 23.23 -1.30 6.93
CA GLY A 458 23.57 -0.56 8.14
C GLY A 458 22.54 0.52 8.49
N ASN A 459 22.09 1.28 7.48
CA ASN A 459 21.06 2.29 7.68
C ASN A 459 19.68 1.69 8.01
N ILE A 460 19.34 0.53 7.44
CA ILE A 460 18.10 -0.18 7.79
C ILE A 460 18.13 -0.60 9.27
N VAL A 461 19.24 -1.18 9.74
CA VAL A 461 19.40 -1.56 11.15
C VAL A 461 19.33 -0.33 12.07
N LYS A 462 19.99 0.77 11.68
CA LYS A 462 19.91 2.04 12.41
C LYS A 462 18.47 2.58 12.44
N GLY A 463 17.76 2.52 11.31
CA GLY A 463 16.35 2.92 11.21
C GLY A 463 15.43 2.10 12.12
N LYS A 464 15.71 0.79 12.30
CA LYS A 464 15.02 -0.03 13.30
C LYS A 464 15.24 0.50 14.72
N GLN A 465 16.48 0.80 15.09
CA GLN A 465 16.82 1.32 16.42
C GLN A 465 16.16 2.67 16.71
N GLU A 466 15.97 3.49 15.68
CA GLU A 466 15.26 4.77 15.76
C GLU A 466 13.73 4.63 15.68
N GLY A 467 13.20 3.42 15.49
CA GLY A 467 11.78 3.13 15.38
C GLY A 467 11.13 3.69 14.11
N VAL A 468 11.90 3.83 13.02
CA VAL A 468 11.44 4.32 11.70
C VAL A 468 10.37 3.40 11.13
N TYR A 469 10.49 2.10 11.34
CA TYR A 469 9.64 1.07 10.76
C TYR A 469 8.49 0.61 11.68
N ASP A 470 8.28 1.28 12.82
CA ASP A 470 7.28 0.91 13.83
C ASP A 470 5.89 1.52 13.58
N GLY A 471 5.66 2.08 12.39
CA GLY A 471 4.45 2.86 12.09
C GLY A 471 3.17 2.07 12.34
N ALA A 472 3.16 0.78 11.98
CA ALA A 472 2.01 -0.08 12.18
C ALA A 472 1.71 -0.31 13.67
N TYR A 473 2.73 -0.64 14.47
CA TYR A 473 2.58 -0.77 15.93
C TYR A 473 2.10 0.51 16.58
N LYS A 474 2.69 1.64 16.21
CA LYS A 474 2.33 2.95 16.77
C LYS A 474 0.90 3.33 16.41
N ALA A 475 0.45 3.03 15.19
CA ALA A 475 -0.95 3.24 14.79
C ALA A 475 -1.92 2.36 15.59
N VAL A 476 -1.63 1.08 15.77
CA VAL A 476 -2.44 0.17 16.61
C VAL A 476 -2.47 0.66 18.06
N LYS A 477 -1.31 1.02 18.62
CA LYS A 477 -1.21 1.51 20.00
C LYS A 477 -2.04 2.79 20.23
N MET A 478 -1.93 3.78 19.35
CA MET A 478 -2.71 5.02 19.45
C MET A 478 -4.22 4.77 19.38
N LEU A 479 -4.62 3.73 18.65
CA LEU A 479 -6.02 3.34 18.50
C LEU A 479 -6.53 2.60 19.74
N LEU A 480 -5.67 1.86 20.44
CA LEU A 480 -5.99 1.27 21.75
C LEU A 480 -6.04 2.30 22.89
N GLU A 481 -5.27 3.38 22.80
CA GLU A 481 -5.20 4.46 23.80
C GLU A 481 -6.32 5.50 23.68
N ARG A 482 -6.97 5.60 22.52
CA ARG A 482 -8.21 6.35 22.31
C ARG A 482 -9.39 5.65 22.94
#